data_AF-A7ATN3-F1
#
_entry.id   AF-A7ATN3-F1
#
_cell.length_a   1.000
_cell.length_b   1.000
_cell.length_c   1.000
_cell.angle_alpha   90.00
_cell.angle_beta   90.00
_cell.angle_gamma   90.00
#
_symmetry.space_group_name_H-M   'P 1'
#
loop_
_entity.id
_entity.type
_entity.pdbx_description
1 polymer ?
#
loop_
_entity_poly.entity_id
_entity_poly.type
_entity_poly.pdbx_seq_one_letter_code
_entity_poly.pdbx_strand_id
1 'polypeptide(L)'
;MLRSFNSNGYKVYALSAGKTDPMFHVKKKAKTKKSNSDENSRVELIHDLEFPQACNTVDVSPDHQYIIATGVYPPQIGIYDTNEMTLKHRRGIDHEVLKTAFLEEDYTKLAFLCKNRVIEFHDRGGKYYSVRIPKEGRDMKYISDNASIFTVSSNNEVYRLNLEKGAFEVPLKSVCSYLNCIAENPIIPVVSAGGQGSILESWDLRCQKSISQLLCNTQDTDDSVTYCTYDSSGMKIAVGTANGYLKLYDIRNTKPLWERLHVNEEAVKHIEWVDSLNHAATGVGKDTLIAWSDHKSVRIQNSEDGDFIASIEGLVTDNKNQITNINSFRFFPDTGICFVVGDHTRVGTYFLPTIGAAPQWCSFLENITEEMEIPSGAYSGNAETQAYEDFVFVTKDQLEELNALQLIGTNMLKDYMHGYFIDRNVYHDLKDVANNFDYEAYRKKKIQEKIDAKRNMRLPLRKKKVEPVVNEELQEELRETAEAENKKGASKKQREKARFAKAALQDERFARIFTDENFAIERVDASEINKSRKHLDN
;
A
#
# COMPACT_ATOMS: atom_id res chain seq x y z
N MET A 1 6.87 3.81 12.07
CA MET A 1 5.96 3.34 13.14
C MET A 1 4.53 3.71 12.79
N LEU A 2 3.63 2.71 12.76
CA LEU A 2 2.19 2.92 12.67
C LEU A 2 1.74 3.69 13.93
N ARG A 3 1.10 4.85 13.76
CA ARG A 3 0.66 5.68 14.90
C ARG A 3 -0.81 5.45 15.15
N SER A 4 -1.17 5.04 16.36
CA SER A 4 -2.57 5.02 16.80
C SER A 4 -2.92 6.30 17.54
N PHE A 5 -4.08 6.86 17.26
CA PHE A 5 -4.69 7.91 18.08
C PHE A 5 -6.10 7.50 18.48
N ASN A 6 -6.54 7.94 19.65
CA ASN A 6 -7.87 7.64 20.16
C ASN A 6 -8.80 8.83 19.88
N SER A 7 -9.92 8.58 19.21
CA SER A 7 -10.97 9.56 18.94
C SER A 7 -12.28 9.04 19.54
N ASN A 8 -12.79 9.72 20.56
CA ASN A 8 -14.05 9.38 21.23
C ASN A 8 -14.15 7.92 21.74
N GLY A 9 -13.03 7.33 22.16
CA GLY A 9 -12.96 5.94 22.60
C GLY A 9 -12.61 4.94 21.50
N TYR A 10 -12.66 5.36 20.23
CA TYR A 10 -12.30 4.53 19.08
C TYR A 10 -10.85 4.75 18.66
N LYS A 11 -10.12 3.66 18.39
CA LYS A 11 -8.74 3.72 17.90
C LYS A 11 -8.73 3.93 16.39
N VAL A 12 -7.98 4.92 15.95
CA VAL A 12 -7.69 5.19 14.55
C VAL A 12 -6.20 4.98 14.31
N TYR A 13 -5.87 4.19 13.30
CA TYR A 13 -4.51 3.84 12.95
C TYR A 13 -4.05 4.62 11.72
N ALA A 14 -3.03 5.46 11.87
CA ALA A 14 -2.38 6.17 10.78
C ALA A 14 -1.19 5.36 10.26
N LEU A 15 -1.34 4.82 9.04
CA LEU A 15 -0.34 3.96 8.39
C LEU A 15 0.72 4.82 7.68
N SER A 16 0.32 5.92 7.07
CA SER A 16 1.25 6.83 6.37
C SER A 16 1.92 7.87 7.30
N ALA A 17 1.86 7.68 8.62
CA ALA A 17 2.45 8.60 9.58
C ALA A 17 4.00 8.52 9.56
N GLY A 18 4.65 9.61 9.14
CA GLY A 18 6.11 9.72 9.17
C GLY A 18 6.62 10.99 8.47
N LYS A 19 7.90 11.32 8.62
CA LYS A 19 8.52 12.48 7.95
C LYS A 19 8.58 12.25 6.44
N THR A 20 8.04 13.19 5.67
CA THR A 20 8.11 13.22 4.20
C THR A 20 9.47 13.77 3.78
N ASP A 21 10.52 12.97 3.88
CA ASP A 21 11.78 13.34 3.25
C ASP A 21 11.67 13.05 1.74
N PRO A 22 11.86 14.04 0.86
CA PRO A 22 11.81 13.80 -0.58
C PRO A 22 12.89 12.79 -0.99
N MET A 23 12.52 11.82 -1.82
CA MET A 23 13.33 10.65 -2.16
C MET A 23 14.75 10.98 -2.68
N PHE A 24 14.94 12.14 -3.32
CA PHE A 24 16.25 12.61 -3.79
C PHE A 24 17.20 13.03 -2.65
N HIS A 25 16.67 13.53 -1.53
CA HIS A 25 17.45 13.87 -0.34
C HIS A 25 17.86 12.61 0.44
N VAL A 26 17.00 11.60 0.46
CA VAL A 26 17.27 10.29 1.09
C VAL A 26 18.45 9.61 0.39
N LYS A 27 18.49 9.58 -0.95
CA LYS A 27 19.61 8.94 -1.70
C LYS A 27 21.01 9.51 -1.37
N LYS A 28 21.12 10.81 -1.03
CA LYS A 28 22.40 11.43 -0.62
C LYS A 28 22.77 11.16 0.84
N LYS A 29 21.78 11.01 1.73
CA LYS A 29 21.98 10.77 3.18
C LYS A 29 21.98 9.28 3.58
N ALA A 30 21.39 8.41 2.76
CA ALA A 30 21.31 6.97 3.00
C ALA A 30 22.68 6.27 2.95
N LYS A 31 23.66 6.84 2.24
CA LYS A 31 25.04 6.32 2.25
C LYS A 31 25.80 6.60 3.54
N THR A 32 25.31 7.50 4.41
CA THR A 32 26.07 8.01 5.57
C THR A 32 25.38 7.85 6.92
N LYS A 33 24.10 7.47 6.99
CA LYS A 33 23.41 7.24 8.26
C LYS A 33 23.32 5.75 8.62
N LYS A 34 23.65 5.41 9.87
CA LYS A 34 23.22 4.17 10.52
C LYS A 34 21.69 4.09 10.45
N SER A 35 21.15 2.91 10.16
CA SER A 35 19.70 2.71 10.00
C SER A 35 18.97 3.23 11.23
N ASN A 36 18.11 4.22 11.05
CA ASN A 36 17.23 4.68 12.13
C ASN A 36 16.16 3.61 12.37
N SER A 37 15.85 3.31 13.64
CA SER A 37 14.75 2.41 14.04
C SER A 37 13.39 2.84 13.47
N ASP A 38 13.19 4.15 13.28
CA ASP A 38 11.98 4.73 12.69
C ASP A 38 11.75 4.34 11.23
N GLU A 39 12.83 4.15 10.44
CA GLU A 39 12.73 3.71 9.04
C GLU A 39 12.36 2.23 8.94
N ASN A 40 12.91 1.40 9.84
CA ASN A 40 12.63 -0.04 9.88
C ASN A 40 11.21 -0.37 10.38
N SER A 41 10.55 0.55 11.09
CA SER A 41 9.18 0.38 11.62
C SER A 41 8.10 1.04 10.74
N ARG A 42 8.45 1.56 9.56
CA ARG A 42 7.49 2.21 8.64
C ARG A 42 6.78 1.14 7.82
N VAL A 43 5.46 1.10 7.94
CA VAL A 43 4.57 0.25 7.14
C VAL A 43 3.98 1.11 6.04
N GLU A 44 4.25 0.77 4.78
CA GLU A 44 3.59 1.36 3.62
C GLU A 44 2.62 0.34 3.05
N LEU A 45 1.35 0.71 2.96
CA LEU A 45 0.30 -0.16 2.43
C LEU A 45 0.44 -0.34 0.91
N ILE A 46 0.54 0.79 0.21
CA ILE A 46 0.69 0.86 -1.25
C ILE A 46 2.01 1.54 -1.53
N HIS A 47 2.84 0.88 -2.34
CA HIS A 47 4.14 1.40 -2.69
C HIS A 47 4.03 2.63 -3.62
N ASP A 48 4.85 3.64 -3.36
CA ASP A 48 4.94 4.88 -4.15
C ASP A 48 3.61 5.66 -4.23
N LEU A 49 2.79 5.61 -3.18
CA LEU A 49 1.58 6.44 -3.04
C LEU A 49 1.94 7.89 -2.62
N GLU A 50 2.85 8.51 -3.36
CA GLU A 50 3.36 9.85 -3.11
C GLU A 50 3.46 10.70 -4.38
N PHE A 51 3.25 11.99 -4.24
CA PHE A 51 3.37 12.99 -5.29
C PHE A 51 4.35 14.09 -4.85
N PRO A 52 5.06 14.75 -5.78
CA PRO A 52 6.15 15.65 -5.40
C PRO A 52 5.75 16.87 -4.57
N GLN A 53 4.52 17.37 -4.71
CA GLN A 53 4.05 18.57 -4.02
C GLN A 53 2.78 18.30 -3.22
N ALA A 54 1.66 18.07 -3.90
CA ALA A 54 0.35 17.92 -3.30
C ALA A 54 -0.50 16.96 -4.13
N CYS A 55 -1.51 16.40 -3.47
CA CYS A 55 -2.49 15.52 -4.05
C CYS A 55 -3.85 16.24 -4.04
N ASN A 56 -4.66 16.09 -5.09
CA ASN A 56 -5.96 16.77 -5.15
C ASN A 56 -7.13 15.81 -4.90
N THR A 57 -7.26 14.77 -5.72
CA THR A 57 -8.35 13.79 -5.66
C THR A 57 -7.83 12.37 -5.53
N VAL A 58 -8.60 11.52 -4.84
CA VAL A 58 -8.46 10.07 -4.82
C VAL A 58 -9.83 9.45 -5.02
N ASP A 59 -9.91 8.48 -5.92
CA ASP A 59 -11.12 7.69 -6.16
C ASP A 59 -10.75 6.21 -6.27
N VAL A 60 -11.68 5.36 -5.84
CA VAL A 60 -11.56 3.89 -5.90
C VAL A 60 -12.49 3.39 -7.01
N SER A 61 -12.03 2.41 -7.78
CA SER A 61 -12.82 1.81 -8.85
C SER A 61 -14.01 1.00 -8.30
N PRO A 62 -15.12 0.88 -9.05
CA PRO A 62 -16.25 0.04 -8.66
C PRO A 62 -15.92 -1.45 -8.47
N ASP A 63 -14.89 -1.98 -9.14
CA ASP A 63 -14.40 -3.36 -8.95
C ASP A 63 -13.52 -3.55 -7.71
N HIS A 64 -13.19 -2.46 -7.00
CA HIS A 64 -12.33 -2.40 -5.82
C HIS A 64 -10.86 -2.82 -6.07
N GLN A 65 -10.42 -2.95 -7.32
CA GLN A 65 -9.05 -3.37 -7.65
C GLN A 65 -8.11 -2.18 -7.89
N TYR A 66 -8.64 -1.03 -8.27
CA TYR A 66 -7.86 0.11 -8.70
C TYR A 66 -8.11 1.34 -7.84
N ILE A 67 -7.03 2.05 -7.54
CA ILE A 67 -7.08 3.34 -6.86
C ILE A 67 -6.44 4.35 -7.78
N ILE A 68 -7.12 5.46 -8.00
CA ILE A 68 -6.61 6.59 -8.77
C ILE A 68 -6.32 7.71 -7.80
N ALA A 69 -5.12 8.27 -7.89
CA ALA A 69 -4.74 9.49 -7.18
C ALA A 69 -4.18 10.50 -8.17
N THR A 70 -4.49 11.78 -7.96
CA THR A 70 -4.05 12.87 -8.85
C THR A 70 -3.10 13.82 -8.11
N GLY A 71 -1.94 14.10 -8.71
CA GLY A 71 -0.97 15.08 -8.22
C GLY A 71 -1.11 16.43 -8.90
N VAL A 72 -0.75 17.49 -8.17
CA VAL A 72 -0.83 18.89 -8.63
C VAL A 72 0.36 19.29 -9.49
N TYR A 73 1.59 18.97 -9.07
CA TYR A 73 2.81 19.37 -9.79
C TYR A 73 3.94 18.30 -9.78
N PRO A 74 4.47 17.92 -10.96
CA PRO A 74 3.82 18.11 -12.26
C PRO A 74 2.43 17.45 -12.26
N PRO A 75 1.45 17.99 -12.99
CA PRO A 75 0.11 17.39 -13.07
C PRO A 75 0.22 15.96 -13.59
N GLN A 76 -0.08 15.00 -12.73
CA GLN A 76 0.07 13.58 -13.04
C GLN A 76 -0.98 12.72 -12.34
N ILE A 77 -1.33 11.60 -12.95
CA ILE A 77 -2.23 10.58 -12.41
C ILE A 77 -1.38 9.39 -12.01
N GLY A 78 -1.56 8.89 -10.79
CA GLY A 78 -1.09 7.58 -10.38
C GLY A 78 -2.27 6.61 -10.36
N ILE A 79 -2.15 5.50 -11.11
CA ILE A 79 -3.09 4.38 -11.02
C ILE A 79 -2.38 3.27 -10.24
N TYR A 80 -2.99 2.84 -9.16
CA TYR A 80 -2.46 1.83 -8.24
C TYR A 80 -3.32 0.58 -8.31
N ASP A 81 -2.67 -0.58 -8.28
CA ASP A 81 -3.31 -1.88 -8.24
C ASP A 81 -3.31 -2.37 -6.78
N THR A 82 -4.49 -2.69 -6.24
CA THR A 82 -4.64 -3.10 -4.84
C THR A 82 -4.15 -4.52 -4.60
N ASN A 83 -4.27 -5.41 -5.60
CA ASN A 83 -3.82 -6.79 -5.49
C ASN A 83 -2.29 -6.90 -5.44
N GLU A 84 -1.60 -6.09 -6.24
CA GLU A 84 -0.14 -6.01 -6.26
C GLU A 84 0.43 -4.99 -5.26
N MET A 85 -0.43 -4.20 -4.61
CA MET A 85 -0.06 -3.13 -3.66
C MET A 85 0.98 -2.14 -4.20
N THR A 86 0.97 -1.89 -5.50
CA THR A 86 1.99 -1.10 -6.18
C THR A 86 1.38 -0.16 -7.23
N LEU A 87 2.18 0.83 -7.63
CA LEU A 87 1.86 1.70 -8.75
C LEU A 87 1.85 0.90 -10.06
N LYS A 88 0.71 0.83 -10.72
CA LYS A 88 0.56 0.21 -12.04
C LYS A 88 1.24 1.05 -13.12
N HIS A 89 0.89 2.33 -13.19
CA HIS A 89 1.58 3.31 -14.03
C HIS A 89 1.21 4.75 -13.62
N ARG A 90 2.10 5.69 -13.97
CA ARG A 90 1.88 7.14 -13.86
C ARG A 90 1.72 7.76 -15.24
N ARG A 91 0.80 8.72 -15.36
CA ARG A 91 0.57 9.50 -16.58
C ARG A 91 0.70 10.98 -16.28
N GLY A 92 1.39 11.74 -17.14
CA GLY A 92 1.32 13.20 -17.10
C GLY A 92 0.02 13.69 -17.74
N ILE A 93 -0.57 14.74 -17.18
CA ILE A 93 -1.69 15.48 -17.79
C ILE A 93 -1.21 16.90 -18.09
N ASP A 94 -1.79 17.55 -19.08
CA ASP A 94 -1.55 18.96 -19.39
C ASP A 94 -2.07 19.92 -18.30
N HIS A 95 -3.12 19.53 -17.56
CA HIS A 95 -3.84 20.37 -16.62
C HIS A 95 -4.15 19.63 -15.31
N GLU A 96 -4.24 20.40 -14.21
CA GLU A 96 -4.65 19.88 -12.90
C GLU A 96 -6.08 19.30 -12.95
N VAL A 97 -6.25 18.13 -12.34
CA VAL A 97 -7.55 17.43 -12.26
C VAL A 97 -8.33 17.91 -11.05
N LEU A 98 -9.58 18.29 -11.25
CA LEU A 98 -10.53 18.66 -10.21
C LEU A 98 -11.36 17.47 -9.71
N LYS A 99 -11.80 16.59 -10.62
CA LYS A 99 -12.63 15.41 -10.30
C LYS A 99 -12.31 14.28 -11.27
N THR A 100 -12.27 13.05 -10.77
CA THR A 100 -12.14 11.85 -11.60
C THR A 100 -13.46 11.09 -11.66
N ALA A 101 -13.72 10.42 -12.78
CA ALA A 101 -14.86 9.53 -12.93
C ALA A 101 -14.46 8.27 -13.70
N PHE A 102 -14.81 7.12 -13.14
CA PHE A 102 -14.74 5.83 -13.80
C PHE A 102 -15.91 5.70 -14.77
N LEU A 103 -15.62 5.36 -16.05
CA LEU A 103 -16.65 5.11 -17.06
C LEU A 103 -17.00 3.62 -17.17
N GLU A 104 -16.08 2.78 -16.74
CA GLU A 104 -16.20 1.33 -16.67
C GLU A 104 -15.84 0.90 -15.23
N GLU A 105 -16.15 -0.34 -14.85
CA GLU A 105 -15.83 -0.83 -13.49
C GLU A 105 -14.30 -0.88 -13.24
N ASP A 106 -13.52 -0.98 -14.32
CA ASP A 106 -12.06 -1.00 -14.34
C ASP A 106 -11.44 0.40 -14.60
N TYR A 107 -10.11 0.49 -14.45
CA TYR A 107 -9.33 1.66 -14.91
C TYR A 107 -9.22 1.81 -16.44
N THR A 108 -9.89 0.97 -17.22
CA THR A 108 -9.80 0.94 -18.69
C THR A 108 -10.17 2.28 -19.30
N LYS A 109 -11.31 2.84 -18.89
CA LYS A 109 -11.88 4.07 -19.41
C LYS A 109 -12.14 5.05 -18.28
N LEU A 110 -11.48 6.19 -18.37
CA LEU A 110 -11.47 7.21 -17.33
C LEU A 110 -11.81 8.57 -17.93
N ALA A 111 -12.55 9.36 -17.17
CA ALA A 111 -12.81 10.77 -17.47
C ALA A 111 -12.24 11.64 -16.37
N PHE A 112 -11.50 12.69 -16.75
CA PHE A 112 -10.94 13.68 -15.84
C PHE A 112 -11.49 15.06 -16.16
N LEU A 113 -12.04 15.72 -15.15
CA LEU A 113 -12.39 17.13 -15.23
C LEU A 113 -11.16 17.97 -14.89
N CYS A 114 -10.66 18.75 -15.83
CA CYS A 114 -9.47 19.58 -15.65
C CYS A 114 -9.81 21.07 -15.45
N LYS A 115 -8.93 21.79 -14.75
CA LYS A 115 -9.07 23.20 -14.33
C LYS A 115 -9.24 24.26 -15.45
N ASN A 116 -9.09 23.88 -16.72
CA ASN A 116 -9.17 24.80 -17.88
C ASN A 116 -10.39 24.59 -18.79
N ARG A 117 -11.52 24.15 -18.23
CA ARG A 117 -12.75 23.81 -18.97
C ARG A 117 -12.57 22.64 -19.92
N VAL A 118 -11.69 21.71 -19.59
CA VAL A 118 -11.39 20.55 -20.43
C VAL A 118 -11.78 19.30 -19.68
N ILE A 119 -12.51 18.42 -20.35
CA ILE A 119 -12.69 17.02 -19.95
C ILE A 119 -11.72 16.20 -20.78
N GLU A 120 -10.85 15.44 -20.12
CA GLU A 120 -9.97 14.50 -20.79
C GLU A 120 -10.48 13.07 -20.62
N PHE A 121 -10.55 12.36 -21.74
CA PHE A 121 -10.86 10.94 -21.80
C PHE A 121 -9.58 10.15 -21.95
N HIS A 122 -9.41 9.18 -21.07
CA HIS A 122 -8.23 8.34 -21.00
C HIS A 122 -8.66 6.88 -21.20
N ASP A 123 -7.94 6.17 -22.06
CA ASP A 123 -8.04 4.72 -22.23
C ASP A 123 -6.79 4.05 -21.62
N ARG A 124 -6.66 2.72 -21.69
CA ARG A 124 -5.45 1.96 -21.30
C ARG A 124 -4.17 2.53 -21.95
N GLY A 125 -4.27 3.00 -23.19
CA GLY A 125 -3.15 3.57 -23.95
C GLY A 125 -2.75 5.01 -23.60
N GLY A 126 -3.50 5.70 -22.75
CA GLY A 126 -3.25 7.11 -22.41
C GLY A 126 -4.42 8.03 -22.79
N LYS A 127 -4.10 9.29 -23.13
CA LYS A 127 -5.08 10.30 -23.54
C LYS A 127 -5.70 9.91 -24.89
N TYR A 128 -7.00 9.61 -24.87
CA TYR A 128 -7.77 9.27 -26.07
C TYR A 128 -8.36 10.50 -26.73
N TYR A 129 -9.06 11.34 -25.95
CA TYR A 129 -9.75 12.50 -26.48
C TYR A 129 -9.87 13.62 -25.44
N SER A 130 -10.03 14.86 -25.90
CA SER A 130 -10.15 16.03 -25.05
C SER A 130 -11.29 16.91 -25.55
N VAL A 131 -12.25 17.19 -24.68
CA VAL A 131 -13.45 17.99 -24.97
C VAL A 131 -13.41 19.27 -24.15
N ARG A 132 -13.75 20.39 -24.78
CA ARG A 132 -13.87 21.67 -24.08
C ARG A 132 -15.32 21.96 -23.70
N ILE A 133 -15.54 22.30 -22.43
CA ILE A 133 -16.81 22.80 -21.88
C ILE A 133 -16.87 24.33 -22.05
N PRO A 134 -18.05 24.94 -22.25
CA PRO A 134 -18.17 26.40 -22.36
C PRO A 134 -17.61 27.18 -21.14
N LYS A 135 -17.84 26.66 -19.93
CA LYS A 135 -17.47 27.28 -18.65
C LYS A 135 -16.64 26.35 -17.78
N GLU A 136 -16.02 26.90 -16.75
CA GLU A 136 -15.21 26.15 -15.79
C GLU A 136 -16.09 25.21 -15.00
N GLY A 137 -15.75 23.91 -15.07
CA GLY A 137 -16.42 22.87 -14.30
C GLY A 137 -15.91 22.87 -12.87
N ARG A 138 -16.79 22.62 -11.91
CA ARG A 138 -16.44 22.44 -10.49
C ARG A 138 -16.52 20.98 -10.07
N ASP A 139 -17.58 20.30 -10.49
CA ASP A 139 -17.83 18.90 -10.17
C ASP A 139 -18.36 18.14 -11.39
N MET A 140 -18.18 16.82 -11.39
CA MET A 140 -18.52 15.93 -12.49
C MET A 140 -18.97 14.57 -11.97
N LYS A 141 -20.04 14.03 -12.57
CA LYS A 141 -20.53 12.67 -12.32
C LYS A 141 -20.86 11.97 -13.63
N TYR A 142 -20.49 10.70 -13.71
CA TYR A 142 -20.87 9.82 -14.80
C TYR A 142 -22.10 9.01 -14.38
N ILE A 143 -23.14 9.05 -15.22
CA ILE A 143 -24.37 8.28 -15.06
C ILE A 143 -24.32 7.11 -16.03
N SER A 144 -24.26 5.89 -15.48
CA SER A 144 -24.17 4.66 -16.25
C SER A 144 -25.41 4.42 -17.11
N ASP A 145 -26.59 4.75 -16.60
CA ASP A 145 -27.89 4.42 -17.23
C ASP A 145 -28.06 5.04 -18.62
N ASN A 146 -27.57 6.27 -18.79
CA ASN A 146 -27.66 7.03 -20.04
C ASN A 146 -26.30 7.19 -20.74
N ALA A 147 -25.25 6.54 -20.22
CA ALA A 147 -23.86 6.71 -20.66
C ALA A 147 -23.48 8.19 -20.83
N SER A 148 -23.88 9.03 -19.87
CA SER A 148 -23.76 10.48 -19.99
C SER A 148 -23.02 11.08 -18.80
N ILE A 149 -22.11 11.98 -19.08
CA ILE A 149 -21.40 12.77 -18.07
C ILE A 149 -22.16 14.07 -17.83
N PHE A 150 -22.44 14.33 -16.56
CA PHE A 150 -22.96 15.60 -16.10
C PHE A 150 -21.83 16.40 -15.48
N THR A 151 -21.64 17.63 -15.95
CA THR A 151 -20.66 18.55 -15.39
C THR A 151 -21.35 19.80 -14.89
N VAL A 152 -21.13 20.11 -13.62
CA VAL A 152 -21.55 21.35 -12.98
C VAL A 152 -20.51 22.41 -13.25
N SER A 153 -20.97 23.62 -13.56
CA SER A 153 -20.11 24.75 -13.91
C SER A 153 -20.30 25.96 -12.99
N SER A 154 -19.38 26.92 -13.07
CA SER A 154 -19.52 28.24 -12.43
C SER A 154 -20.70 29.08 -12.96
N ASN A 155 -21.58 28.50 -13.77
CA ASN A 155 -22.77 29.11 -14.36
C ASN A 155 -24.03 28.36 -13.89
N ASN A 156 -25.19 28.91 -14.24
CA ASN A 156 -26.52 28.35 -13.97
C ASN A 156 -26.90 27.14 -14.86
N GLU A 157 -25.93 26.44 -15.44
CA GLU A 157 -26.17 25.36 -16.40
C GLU A 157 -25.36 24.12 -16.02
N VAL A 158 -26.04 22.98 -15.96
CA VAL A 158 -25.43 21.65 -15.88
C VAL A 158 -25.29 21.13 -17.30
N TYR A 159 -24.04 21.02 -17.76
CA TYR A 159 -23.75 20.50 -19.10
C TYR A 159 -23.83 18.98 -19.10
N ARG A 160 -24.43 18.45 -20.16
CA ARG A 160 -24.64 17.02 -20.38
C ARG A 160 -23.89 16.58 -21.61
N LEU A 161 -22.95 15.66 -21.44
CA LEU A 161 -22.20 15.07 -22.54
C LEU A 161 -22.61 13.60 -22.66
N ASN A 162 -23.33 13.26 -23.71
CA ASN A 162 -23.70 11.88 -24.00
C ASN A 162 -22.52 11.20 -24.71
N LEU A 163 -21.95 10.16 -24.09
CA LEU A 163 -20.78 9.46 -24.59
C LEU A 163 -21.11 8.49 -25.71
N GLU A 164 -22.33 7.95 -25.75
CA GLU A 164 -22.79 7.06 -26.83
C GLU A 164 -22.93 7.83 -28.15
N LYS A 165 -23.53 9.03 -28.09
CA LYS A 165 -23.69 9.90 -29.27
C LYS A 165 -22.45 10.75 -29.56
N GLY A 166 -21.57 10.93 -28.57
CA GLY A 166 -20.42 11.83 -28.65
C GLY A 166 -20.79 13.31 -28.78
N ALA A 167 -21.96 13.72 -28.27
CA ALA A 167 -22.49 15.07 -28.44
C ALA A 167 -22.98 15.66 -27.11
N PHE A 168 -22.94 16.99 -27.02
CA PHE A 168 -23.58 17.71 -25.93
C PHE A 168 -25.10 17.67 -26.10
N GLU A 169 -25.79 17.23 -25.05
CA GLU A 169 -27.25 17.34 -24.96
C GLU A 169 -27.64 18.71 -24.40
N VAL A 170 -28.94 19.01 -24.45
CA VAL A 170 -29.46 20.28 -23.91
C VAL A 170 -29.11 20.37 -22.42
N PRO A 171 -28.43 21.45 -21.99
CA PRO A 171 -28.05 21.60 -20.58
C PRO A 171 -29.26 21.79 -19.69
N LEU A 172 -29.18 21.31 -18.45
CA LEU A 172 -30.20 21.58 -17.44
C LEU A 172 -29.97 22.98 -16.87
N LYS A 173 -31.00 23.82 -16.91
CA LYS A 173 -30.95 25.15 -16.33
C LYS A 173 -31.37 25.06 -14.87
N SER A 174 -30.54 25.59 -13.99
CA SER A 174 -30.87 25.78 -12.58
C SER A 174 -31.54 27.14 -12.35
N VAL A 175 -31.95 27.41 -11.10
CA VAL A 175 -32.26 28.78 -10.65
C VAL A 175 -31.04 29.44 -9.98
N CYS A 176 -30.10 28.63 -9.47
CA CYS A 176 -28.86 29.09 -8.85
C CYS A 176 -27.93 29.81 -9.84
N SER A 177 -27.36 30.95 -9.48
CA SER A 177 -26.42 31.68 -10.37
C SER A 177 -25.20 30.84 -10.78
N TYR A 178 -24.69 30.04 -9.84
CA TYR A 178 -23.63 29.06 -10.05
C TYR A 178 -23.92 27.80 -9.24
N LEU A 179 -23.37 26.69 -9.69
CA LEU A 179 -23.46 25.38 -9.04
C LEU A 179 -22.07 24.91 -8.61
N ASN A 180 -22.00 24.21 -7.47
CA ASN A 180 -20.76 23.70 -6.88
C ASN A 180 -20.61 22.19 -7.02
N CYS A 181 -21.68 21.46 -6.69
CA CYS A 181 -21.65 20.01 -6.56
C CYS A 181 -22.77 19.35 -7.34
N ILE A 182 -22.56 18.08 -7.70
CA ILE A 182 -23.55 17.23 -8.34
C ILE A 182 -23.61 15.87 -7.69
N ALA A 183 -24.82 15.36 -7.45
CA ALA A 183 -25.07 14.04 -6.93
C ALA A 183 -26.11 13.31 -7.77
N GLU A 184 -25.88 12.03 -7.99
CA GLU A 184 -26.80 11.12 -8.65
C GLU A 184 -27.44 10.22 -7.59
N ASN A 185 -28.76 10.01 -7.72
CA ASN A 185 -29.44 8.99 -6.93
C ASN A 185 -29.22 7.62 -7.60
N PRO A 186 -28.71 6.60 -6.87
CA PRO A 186 -28.37 5.30 -7.45
C PRO A 186 -29.59 4.47 -7.88
N ILE A 187 -30.79 4.75 -7.37
CA ILE A 187 -31.99 3.95 -7.64
C ILE A 187 -32.98 4.71 -8.53
N ILE A 188 -33.22 5.98 -8.22
CA ILE A 188 -34.18 6.81 -8.91
C ILE A 188 -33.42 7.66 -9.92
N PRO A 189 -33.90 7.86 -11.18
CA PRO A 189 -33.22 8.66 -12.20
C PRO A 189 -33.32 10.17 -11.91
N VAL A 190 -32.84 10.60 -10.74
CA VAL A 190 -32.82 11.96 -10.25
C VAL A 190 -31.37 12.38 -10.02
N VAL A 191 -31.04 13.55 -10.54
CA VAL A 191 -29.76 14.22 -10.30
C VAL A 191 -30.05 15.45 -9.46
N SER A 192 -29.25 15.68 -8.42
CA SER A 192 -29.28 16.90 -7.64
C SER A 192 -28.01 17.70 -7.81
N ALA A 193 -28.13 19.03 -7.78
CA ALA A 193 -26.99 19.93 -7.74
C ALA A 193 -27.22 21.00 -6.69
N GLY A 194 -26.14 21.34 -6.00
CA GLY A 194 -26.11 22.40 -5.00
C GLY A 194 -25.44 23.65 -5.55
N GLY A 195 -25.96 24.82 -5.18
CA GLY A 195 -25.44 26.09 -5.66
C GLY A 195 -25.50 27.23 -4.65
N GLN A 196 -25.40 28.45 -5.19
CA GLN A 196 -25.54 29.69 -4.43
C GLN A 196 -26.93 29.80 -3.77
N GLY A 197 -26.99 30.39 -2.57
CA GLY A 197 -28.22 30.63 -1.82
C GLY A 197 -28.67 29.42 -1.01
N SER A 198 -27.77 28.47 -0.75
CA SER A 198 -28.05 27.20 -0.06
C SER A 198 -29.23 26.44 -0.66
N ILE A 199 -29.40 26.52 -1.99
CA ILE A 199 -30.45 25.80 -2.72
C ILE A 199 -29.86 24.51 -3.29
N LEU A 200 -30.54 23.40 -3.00
CA LEU A 200 -30.35 22.11 -3.64
C LEU A 200 -31.50 21.90 -4.64
N GLU A 201 -31.16 21.82 -5.92
CA GLU A 201 -32.13 21.57 -6.98
C GLU A 201 -32.00 20.14 -7.47
N SER A 202 -33.15 19.49 -7.73
CA SER A 202 -33.20 18.12 -8.25
C SER A 202 -33.96 18.05 -9.57
N TRP A 203 -33.39 17.33 -10.54
CA TRP A 203 -33.96 17.09 -11.87
C TRP A 203 -34.22 15.59 -12.07
N ASP A 204 -35.37 15.23 -12.61
CA ASP A 204 -35.60 13.90 -13.18
C ASP A 204 -35.07 13.85 -14.61
N LEU A 205 -34.19 12.89 -14.88
CA LEU A 205 -33.53 12.72 -16.17
C LEU A 205 -34.49 12.43 -17.33
N ARG A 206 -35.66 11.84 -17.02
CA ARG A 206 -36.69 11.53 -18.02
C ARG A 206 -37.46 12.77 -18.45
N CYS A 207 -37.74 13.67 -17.51
CA CYS A 207 -38.52 14.88 -17.76
C CYS A 207 -37.65 16.09 -18.11
N GLN A 208 -36.37 16.08 -17.73
CA GLN A 208 -35.38 17.14 -17.94
C GLN A 208 -35.84 18.51 -17.40
N LYS A 209 -36.68 18.49 -16.36
CA LYS A 209 -37.19 19.67 -15.65
C LYS A 209 -36.80 19.58 -14.18
N SER A 210 -36.56 20.73 -13.55
CA SER A 210 -36.36 20.83 -12.12
C SER A 210 -37.66 20.43 -11.41
N ILE A 211 -37.62 19.38 -10.60
CA ILE A 211 -38.77 18.87 -9.85
C ILE A 211 -38.87 19.57 -8.51
N SER A 212 -37.75 19.64 -7.79
CA SER A 212 -37.70 20.15 -6.42
C SER A 212 -36.58 21.15 -6.26
N GLN A 213 -36.86 22.15 -5.43
CA GLN A 213 -35.91 23.12 -4.93
C GLN A 213 -35.99 23.06 -3.42
N LEU A 214 -34.91 22.63 -2.78
CA LEU A 214 -34.82 22.50 -1.33
C LEU A 214 -33.90 23.61 -0.82
N LEU A 215 -34.44 24.45 0.06
CA LEU A 215 -33.69 25.51 0.72
C LEU A 215 -33.07 24.95 2.01
N CYS A 216 -31.75 24.80 2.02
CA CYS A 216 -31.02 24.19 3.12
C CYS A 216 -30.85 25.15 4.30
N ASN A 217 -30.72 26.44 4.04
CA ASN A 217 -30.56 27.48 5.05
C ASN A 217 -31.55 28.61 4.82
N THR A 218 -32.35 28.92 5.84
CA THR A 218 -33.37 29.98 5.78
C THR A 218 -32.85 31.32 6.29
N GLN A 219 -31.72 31.33 7.02
CA GLN A 219 -31.28 32.53 7.75
C GLN A 219 -30.27 33.38 6.98
N ASP A 220 -29.42 32.76 6.15
CA ASP A 220 -28.38 33.48 5.39
C ASP A 220 -28.56 33.27 3.89
N THR A 221 -28.72 34.37 3.16
CA THR A 221 -28.88 34.37 1.69
C THR A 221 -27.55 34.23 0.93
N ASP A 222 -26.42 34.46 1.61
CA ASP A 222 -25.08 34.39 1.03
C ASP A 222 -24.41 33.01 1.17
N ASP A 223 -25.05 32.08 1.88
CA ASP A 223 -24.53 30.72 2.05
C ASP A 223 -24.66 29.91 0.74
N SER A 224 -23.78 28.94 0.54
CA SER A 224 -23.79 28.10 -0.66
C SER A 224 -23.62 26.63 -0.29
N VAL A 225 -24.31 25.76 -1.03
CA VAL A 225 -24.09 24.32 -0.91
C VAL A 225 -22.75 23.98 -1.56
N THR A 226 -21.86 23.34 -0.82
CA THR A 226 -20.51 22.99 -1.30
C THR A 226 -20.43 21.57 -1.82
N TYR A 227 -21.10 20.63 -1.16
CA TYR A 227 -21.10 19.22 -1.52
C TYR A 227 -22.45 18.58 -1.21
N CYS A 228 -22.86 17.61 -2.03
CA CYS A 228 -24.06 16.80 -1.81
C CYS A 228 -23.81 15.35 -2.21
N THR A 229 -24.42 14.40 -1.52
CA THR A 229 -24.34 12.98 -1.89
C THR A 229 -25.57 12.20 -1.44
N TYR A 230 -26.00 11.25 -2.26
CA TYR A 230 -27.06 10.31 -1.93
C TYR A 230 -26.53 9.10 -1.19
N ASP A 231 -27.38 8.55 -0.33
CA ASP A 231 -27.19 7.24 0.29
C ASP A 231 -27.32 6.11 -0.75
N SER A 232 -26.79 4.93 -0.44
CA SER A 232 -26.91 3.73 -1.29
C SER A 232 -28.37 3.30 -1.48
N SER A 233 -29.22 3.53 -0.49
CA SER A 233 -30.68 3.32 -0.57
C SER A 233 -31.40 4.34 -1.45
N GLY A 234 -30.75 5.46 -1.80
CA GLY A 234 -31.33 6.51 -2.63
C GLY A 234 -32.50 7.26 -1.99
N MET A 235 -32.72 7.15 -0.67
CA MET A 235 -33.81 7.85 0.04
C MET A 235 -33.34 9.06 0.85
N LYS A 236 -32.10 9.02 1.33
CA LYS A 236 -31.48 10.07 2.12
C LYS A 236 -30.47 10.85 1.26
N ILE A 237 -30.37 12.16 1.50
CA ILE A 237 -29.38 13.04 0.88
C ILE A 237 -28.67 13.86 1.95
N ALA A 238 -27.35 13.78 1.97
CA ALA A 238 -26.50 14.60 2.81
C ALA A 238 -26.07 15.85 2.05
N VAL A 239 -26.18 17.01 2.71
CA VAL A 239 -25.86 18.32 2.13
C VAL A 239 -24.89 19.05 3.06
N GLY A 240 -23.78 19.50 2.51
CA GLY A 240 -22.79 20.34 3.18
C GLY A 240 -22.90 21.78 2.72
N THR A 241 -22.85 22.74 3.65
CA THR A 241 -22.82 24.16 3.35
C THR A 241 -21.44 24.77 3.57
N ALA A 242 -21.24 25.97 3.00
CA ALA A 242 -20.01 26.74 3.17
C ALA A 242 -19.80 27.24 4.60
N ASN A 243 -20.88 27.41 5.36
CA ASN A 243 -20.84 27.78 6.79
C ASN A 243 -20.50 26.60 7.73
N GLY A 244 -20.23 25.40 7.19
CA GLY A 244 -19.86 24.23 7.99
C GLY A 244 -21.05 23.47 8.59
N TYR A 245 -22.25 23.66 8.06
CA TYR A 245 -23.39 22.82 8.41
C TYR A 245 -23.40 21.56 7.56
N LEU A 246 -23.54 20.41 8.23
CA LEU A 246 -23.97 19.17 7.63
C LEU A 246 -25.44 18.96 7.93
N LYS A 247 -26.25 18.86 6.87
CA LYS A 247 -27.69 18.62 6.98
C LYS A 247 -28.06 17.34 6.27
N LEU A 248 -28.84 16.51 6.95
CA LEU A 248 -29.38 15.29 6.37
C LEU A 248 -30.85 15.48 6.03
N TYR A 249 -31.23 15.17 4.80
CA TYR A 249 -32.61 15.22 4.33
C TYR A 249 -33.08 13.84 3.88
N ASP A 250 -34.37 13.57 4.07
CA ASP A 250 -35.09 12.54 3.32
C ASP A 250 -35.66 13.22 2.07
N ILE A 251 -35.55 12.59 0.90
CA ILE A 251 -36.03 13.15 -0.38
C ILE A 251 -37.53 13.51 -0.31
N ARG A 252 -38.29 12.84 0.56
CA ARG A 252 -39.73 13.07 0.73
C ARG A 252 -40.05 14.27 1.63
N ASN A 253 -39.09 14.74 2.42
CA ASN A 253 -39.31 15.77 3.44
C ASN A 253 -38.44 17.00 3.18
N THR A 254 -39.05 18.18 3.26
CA THR A 254 -38.35 19.45 3.09
C THR A 254 -37.58 19.88 4.33
N LYS A 255 -37.94 19.35 5.50
CA LYS A 255 -37.22 19.62 6.75
C LYS A 255 -36.04 18.65 6.89
N PRO A 256 -34.88 19.12 7.41
CA PRO A 256 -33.78 18.22 7.71
C PRO A 256 -34.19 17.23 8.80
N LEU A 257 -33.73 15.99 8.68
CA LEU A 257 -33.83 14.98 9.74
C LEU A 257 -33.02 15.42 10.96
N TRP A 258 -31.79 15.85 10.71
CA TRP A 258 -30.93 16.50 11.69
C TRP A 258 -29.96 17.46 10.98
N GLU A 259 -29.45 18.41 11.76
CA GLU A 259 -28.42 19.35 11.34
C GLU A 259 -27.31 19.39 12.40
N ARG A 260 -26.05 19.42 11.94
CA ARG A 260 -24.87 19.54 12.81
C ARG A 260 -23.96 20.63 12.26
N LEU A 261 -23.58 21.54 13.14
CA LEU A 261 -22.60 22.57 12.83
C LEU A 261 -21.20 22.10 13.23
N HIS A 262 -20.24 22.36 12.36
CA HIS A 262 -18.84 22.16 12.67
C HIS A 262 -18.32 23.17 13.71
N VAL A 263 -17.46 22.73 14.62
CA VAL A 263 -16.86 23.59 15.65
C VAL A 263 -15.99 24.69 15.05
N ASN A 264 -15.35 24.46 13.90
CA ASN A 264 -14.50 25.47 13.28
C ASN A 264 -15.25 26.41 12.33
N GLU A 265 -16.55 26.16 12.07
CA GLU A 265 -17.35 26.96 11.13
C GLU A 265 -16.68 27.13 9.74
N GLU A 266 -15.98 26.08 9.30
CA GLU A 266 -15.29 26.02 8.00
C GLU A 266 -16.17 25.28 6.98
N ALA A 267 -15.98 25.57 5.69
CA ALA A 267 -16.74 24.96 4.62
C ALA A 267 -16.53 23.44 4.50
N VAL A 268 -17.63 22.70 4.35
CA VAL A 268 -17.59 21.25 4.09
C VAL A 268 -17.06 21.02 2.68
N LYS A 269 -15.95 20.28 2.51
CA LYS A 269 -15.34 20.05 1.20
C LYS A 269 -15.82 18.80 0.48
N HIS A 270 -16.02 17.72 1.24
CA HIS A 270 -16.37 16.42 0.69
C HIS A 270 -17.24 15.66 1.70
N ILE A 271 -18.20 14.90 1.20
CA ILE A 271 -19.08 14.04 1.99
C ILE A 271 -19.16 12.68 1.29
N GLU A 272 -19.07 11.62 2.06
CA GLU A 272 -19.17 10.25 1.57
C GLU A 272 -20.00 9.41 2.55
N TRP A 273 -20.86 8.56 1.99
CA TRP A 273 -21.57 7.53 2.74
C TRP A 273 -20.66 6.32 2.91
N VAL A 274 -20.55 5.83 4.14
CA VAL A 274 -19.73 4.68 4.49
C VAL A 274 -20.65 3.60 5.03
N ASP A 275 -20.79 2.52 4.29
CA ASP A 275 -21.53 1.35 4.77
C ASP A 275 -20.61 0.56 5.72
N SER A 276 -20.96 0.54 7.01
CA SER A 276 -20.25 -0.27 7.99
C SER A 276 -20.76 -1.72 7.93
N LEU A 277 -19.85 -2.67 7.72
CA LEU A 277 -20.15 -4.09 7.95
C LEU A 277 -19.97 -4.50 9.42
N ASN A 278 -19.19 -3.77 10.21
CA ASN A 278 -18.84 -4.14 11.57
C ASN A 278 -19.57 -3.27 12.60
N HIS A 279 -20.53 -3.89 13.28
CA HIS A 279 -21.42 -3.27 14.27
C HIS A 279 -20.66 -2.86 15.55
N ALA A 280 -20.27 -1.60 15.68
CA ALA A 280 -19.67 -1.10 16.92
C ALA A 280 -20.68 -0.56 17.96
N ALA A 281 -21.93 -0.22 17.58
CA ALA A 281 -22.83 0.51 18.50
C ALA A 281 -24.24 -0.08 18.71
N THR A 282 -24.77 -0.87 17.77
CA THR A 282 -26.20 -1.18 17.70
C THR A 282 -26.37 -2.63 17.23
N GLY A 283 -26.85 -3.51 18.10
CA GLY A 283 -27.13 -4.88 17.73
C GLY A 283 -28.09 -4.95 16.53
N VAL A 284 -27.69 -5.72 15.50
CA VAL A 284 -28.48 -6.15 14.33
C VAL A 284 -28.92 -5.02 13.38
N GLY A 285 -28.05 -4.66 12.41
CA GLY A 285 -28.42 -3.84 11.25
C GLY A 285 -27.24 -3.22 10.48
N LYS A 286 -27.32 -3.10 9.15
CA LYS A 286 -26.34 -2.32 8.35
C LYS A 286 -26.50 -0.84 8.72
N ASP A 287 -25.57 -0.29 9.49
CA ASP A 287 -25.58 1.14 9.82
C ASP A 287 -24.86 1.93 8.72
N THR A 288 -25.61 2.79 8.05
CA THR A 288 -25.06 3.76 7.11
C THR A 288 -24.41 4.89 7.91
N LEU A 289 -23.09 5.04 7.79
CA LEU A 289 -22.35 6.16 8.38
C LEU A 289 -22.16 7.27 7.36
N ILE A 290 -22.00 8.50 7.86
CA ILE A 290 -21.69 9.67 7.04
C ILE A 290 -20.31 10.16 7.44
N ALA A 291 -19.37 10.05 6.52
CA ALA A 291 -18.07 10.70 6.64
C ALA A 291 -18.12 12.03 5.90
N TRP A 292 -17.55 13.07 6.49
CA TRP A 292 -17.44 14.37 5.85
C TRP A 292 -16.16 15.07 6.28
N SER A 293 -15.65 15.95 5.44
CA SER A 293 -14.37 16.62 5.67
C SER A 293 -14.48 18.14 5.70
N ASP A 294 -13.75 18.69 6.65
CA ASP A 294 -13.34 20.08 6.67
C ASP A 294 -11.97 20.25 6.00
N HIS A 295 -11.41 21.46 6.12
CA HIS A 295 -10.02 21.74 5.77
C HIS A 295 -9.02 20.98 6.69
N LYS A 296 -9.40 20.61 7.92
CA LYS A 296 -8.47 20.06 8.93
C LYS A 296 -8.72 18.61 9.33
N SER A 297 -9.98 18.19 9.40
CA SER A 297 -10.38 16.89 9.92
C SER A 297 -11.44 16.24 9.04
N VAL A 298 -11.40 14.91 8.96
CA VAL A 298 -12.51 14.09 8.47
C VAL A 298 -13.26 13.53 9.67
N ARG A 299 -14.56 13.78 9.76
CA ARG A 299 -15.42 13.32 10.85
C ARG A 299 -16.40 12.29 10.34
N ILE A 300 -16.73 11.33 11.20
CA ILE A 300 -17.62 10.21 10.90
C ILE A 300 -18.77 10.26 11.90
N GLN A 301 -19.99 10.24 11.37
CA GLN A 301 -21.22 10.37 12.13
C GLN A 301 -22.19 9.24 11.76
N ASN A 302 -23.08 8.91 12.70
CA ASN A 302 -24.17 7.99 12.41
C ASN A 302 -25.26 8.69 11.57
N SER A 303 -25.87 7.99 10.61
CA SER A 303 -26.97 8.54 9.80
C SER A 303 -28.25 8.74 10.60
N GLU A 304 -28.57 7.88 11.57
CA GLU A 304 -29.85 7.94 12.28
C GLU A 304 -29.88 9.05 13.34
N ASP A 305 -28.93 9.01 14.28
CA ASP A 305 -28.89 9.94 15.41
C ASP A 305 -28.06 11.21 15.15
N GLY A 306 -27.25 11.21 14.08
CA GLY A 306 -26.29 12.29 13.82
C GLY A 306 -25.18 12.38 14.88
N ASP A 307 -25.00 11.32 15.67
CA ASP A 307 -24.00 11.28 16.73
C ASP A 307 -22.60 11.07 16.18
N PHE A 308 -21.65 11.72 16.82
CA PHE A 308 -20.25 11.74 16.42
C PHE A 308 -19.55 10.47 16.88
N ILE A 309 -18.96 9.73 15.94
CA ILE A 309 -18.27 8.46 16.21
C ILE A 309 -16.77 8.71 16.30
N ALA A 310 -16.13 9.09 15.21
CA ALA A 310 -14.68 9.24 15.14
C ALA A 310 -14.29 10.46 14.31
N SER A 311 -13.13 11.05 14.63
CA SER A 311 -12.45 12.08 13.84
C SER A 311 -11.08 11.58 13.43
N ILE A 312 -10.77 11.73 12.16
CA ILE A 312 -9.46 11.52 11.55
C ILE A 312 -8.87 12.90 11.33
N GLU A 313 -7.82 13.24 12.07
CA GLU A 313 -7.08 14.48 11.84
C GLU A 313 -6.09 14.31 10.69
N GLY A 314 -5.95 15.35 9.87
CA GLY A 314 -5.00 15.37 8.76
C GLY A 314 -3.57 15.06 9.19
N LEU A 315 -2.74 14.64 8.23
CA LEU A 315 -1.39 14.17 8.51
C LEU A 315 -0.52 15.31 9.07
N VAL A 316 -0.16 15.24 10.36
CA VAL A 316 0.79 16.18 10.97
C VAL A 316 2.18 15.93 10.37
N THR A 317 2.54 16.73 9.37
CA THR A 317 3.72 16.48 8.54
C THR A 317 4.98 17.18 9.07
N ASP A 318 4.84 18.20 9.92
CA ASP A 318 5.98 19.02 10.38
C ASP A 318 6.13 19.14 11.91
N ASN A 319 7.38 19.37 12.34
CA ASN A 319 7.79 19.66 13.72
C ASN A 319 7.15 20.94 14.33
N LYS A 320 6.20 21.56 13.62
CA LYS A 320 5.49 22.79 14.00
C LYS A 320 3.99 22.60 14.25
N ASN A 321 3.49 21.36 14.35
CA ASN A 321 2.06 21.08 14.54
C ASN A 321 1.16 21.87 13.56
N GLN A 322 1.64 22.12 12.34
CA GLN A 322 0.82 22.74 11.31
C GLN A 322 -0.02 21.64 10.66
N ILE A 323 -1.33 21.71 10.88
CA ILE A 323 -2.31 20.82 10.26
C ILE A 323 -2.38 21.19 8.78
N THR A 324 -2.06 20.23 7.91
CA THR A 324 -2.15 20.40 6.46
C THR A 324 -3.61 20.41 6.02
N ASN A 325 -3.87 21.15 4.95
CA ASN A 325 -5.19 21.25 4.35
C ASN A 325 -5.60 19.93 3.69
N ILE A 326 -6.79 19.43 4.01
CA ILE A 326 -7.43 18.30 3.34
C ILE A 326 -8.23 18.83 2.14
N ASN A 327 -8.02 18.25 0.96
CA ASN A 327 -8.73 18.60 -0.27
C ASN A 327 -9.89 17.62 -0.52
N SER A 328 -9.62 16.32 -0.44
CA SER A 328 -10.63 15.27 -0.58
C SER A 328 -10.28 14.06 0.29
N PHE A 329 -11.24 13.17 0.47
CA PHE A 329 -10.98 11.85 1.03
C PHE A 329 -11.88 10.81 0.35
N ARG A 330 -11.49 9.55 0.44
CA ARG A 330 -12.26 8.43 -0.07
C ARG A 330 -12.14 7.22 0.85
N PHE A 331 -13.26 6.64 1.24
CA PHE A 331 -13.29 5.34 1.90
C PHE A 331 -13.19 4.23 0.86
N PHE A 332 -12.43 3.20 1.20
CA PHE A 332 -12.45 1.98 0.42
C PHE A 332 -13.76 1.24 0.74
N PRO A 333 -14.59 0.91 -0.27
CA PRO A 333 -15.92 0.36 -0.02
C PRO A 333 -15.88 -0.87 0.87
N ASP A 334 -16.92 -1.05 1.72
CA ASP A 334 -17.07 -2.19 2.63
C ASP A 334 -15.95 -2.38 3.68
N THR A 335 -15.05 -1.40 3.85
CA THR A 335 -13.89 -1.52 4.76
C THR A 335 -13.65 -0.28 5.62
N GLY A 336 -12.82 -0.44 6.65
CA GLY A 336 -12.39 0.66 7.52
C GLY A 336 -11.22 1.49 6.99
N ILE A 337 -10.78 1.32 5.73
CA ILE A 337 -9.64 2.06 5.17
C ILE A 337 -10.13 3.39 4.57
N CYS A 338 -9.49 4.48 4.99
CA CYS A 338 -9.72 5.83 4.48
C CYS A 338 -8.45 6.41 3.86
N PHE A 339 -8.57 6.91 2.63
CA PHE A 339 -7.55 7.68 1.94
C PHE A 339 -7.85 9.16 2.06
N VAL A 340 -6.96 9.92 2.68
CA VAL A 340 -7.07 11.37 2.88
C VAL A 340 -6.02 12.09 2.05
N VAL A 341 -6.49 13.03 1.25
CA VAL A 341 -5.74 13.73 0.21
C VAL A 341 -5.71 15.22 0.55
N GLY A 342 -4.59 15.87 0.32
CA GLY A 342 -4.41 17.25 0.75
C GLY A 342 -3.10 17.85 0.24
N ASP A 343 -2.71 18.94 0.87
CA ASP A 343 -1.52 19.72 0.51
C ASP A 343 -0.21 19.06 0.98
N HIS A 344 -0.21 17.74 1.14
CA HIS A 344 0.92 16.91 1.53
C HIS A 344 1.35 15.98 0.38
N THR A 345 2.63 15.60 0.41
CA THR A 345 3.23 14.79 -0.67
C THR A 345 2.75 13.34 -0.66
N ARG A 346 2.55 12.74 0.51
CA ARG A 346 2.08 11.35 0.64
C ARG A 346 0.59 11.31 0.87
N VAL A 347 -0.15 10.42 0.23
CA VAL A 347 -1.59 10.27 0.56
C VAL A 347 -1.71 9.67 1.96
N GLY A 348 -2.54 10.28 2.81
CA GLY A 348 -2.75 9.83 4.18
C GLY A 348 -3.64 8.60 4.23
N THR A 349 -3.09 7.43 4.56
CA THR A 349 -3.85 6.19 4.71
C THR A 349 -4.16 5.93 6.18
N TYR A 350 -5.45 5.85 6.51
CA TYR A 350 -5.95 5.59 7.86
C TYR A 350 -6.79 4.32 7.88
N PHE A 351 -6.73 3.58 8.98
CA PHE A 351 -7.52 2.38 9.20
C PHE A 351 -8.31 2.47 10.51
N LEU A 352 -9.61 2.20 10.42
CA LEU A 352 -10.57 2.22 11.51
C LEU A 352 -11.24 0.84 11.63
N PRO A 353 -10.70 -0.08 12.45
CA PRO A 353 -11.24 -1.44 12.57
C PRO A 353 -12.67 -1.48 13.13
N THR A 354 -13.09 -0.42 13.84
CA THR A 354 -14.43 -0.29 14.41
C THR A 354 -15.51 -0.03 13.37
N ILE A 355 -15.15 0.49 12.19
CA ILE A 355 -16.08 0.76 11.08
C ILE A 355 -16.13 -0.42 10.12
N GLY A 356 -15.00 -1.09 9.89
CA GLY A 356 -14.97 -2.19 8.96
C GLY A 356 -13.67 -2.97 9.04
N ALA A 357 -13.76 -4.23 8.60
CA ALA A 357 -12.61 -5.10 8.45
C ALA A 357 -11.64 -4.55 7.39
N ALA A 358 -10.39 -5.00 7.42
CA ALA A 358 -9.47 -4.75 6.33
C ALA A 358 -9.89 -5.54 5.08
N PRO A 359 -9.67 -5.01 3.87
CA PRO A 359 -9.95 -5.75 2.63
C PRO A 359 -9.05 -6.97 2.50
N GLN A 360 -9.44 -7.93 1.66
CA GLN A 360 -8.72 -9.21 1.47
C GLN A 360 -7.23 -9.02 1.14
N TRP A 361 -6.90 -8.04 0.30
CA TRP A 361 -5.52 -7.71 -0.08
C TRP A 361 -4.69 -7.12 1.06
N CYS A 362 -5.33 -6.65 2.14
CA CYS A 362 -4.70 -6.10 3.35
C CYS A 362 -5.07 -6.83 4.65
N SER A 363 -5.36 -8.13 4.58
CA SER A 363 -5.63 -8.96 5.76
C SER A 363 -4.51 -8.92 6.82
N PHE A 364 -3.25 -8.69 6.40
CA PHE A 364 -2.13 -8.57 7.33
C PHE A 364 -2.26 -7.39 8.31
N LEU A 365 -3.03 -6.37 7.93
CA LEU A 365 -3.16 -5.15 8.72
C LEU A 365 -3.90 -5.42 10.03
N GLU A 366 -4.93 -6.28 9.99
CA GLU A 366 -5.66 -6.70 11.19
C GLU A 366 -4.73 -7.36 12.20
N ASN A 367 -3.87 -8.28 11.75
CA ASN A 367 -2.86 -8.90 12.61
C ASN A 367 -1.90 -7.85 13.22
N ILE A 368 -1.43 -6.88 12.42
CA ILE A 368 -0.55 -5.82 12.94
C ILE A 368 -1.29 -4.96 13.98
N THR A 369 -2.55 -4.63 13.74
CA THR A 369 -3.35 -3.84 14.67
C THR A 369 -3.74 -4.62 15.91
N GLU A 370 -3.96 -5.93 15.81
CA GLU A 370 -4.22 -6.81 16.94
C GLU A 370 -2.98 -6.96 17.81
N GLU A 371 -1.80 -7.18 17.22
CA GLU A 371 -0.52 -7.18 17.94
C GLU A 371 -0.23 -5.82 18.60
N MET A 372 -0.66 -4.71 17.99
CA MET A 372 -0.59 -3.39 18.62
C MET A 372 -1.65 -3.14 19.68
N GLU A 373 -2.83 -3.74 19.53
CA GLU A 373 -3.95 -3.67 20.48
C GLU A 373 -3.77 -4.61 21.67
N ILE A 374 -2.88 -5.59 21.55
CA ILE A 374 -2.26 -6.32 22.64
C ILE A 374 -0.98 -5.55 23.02
N PRO A 375 -1.02 -4.39 23.69
CA PRO A 375 0.13 -4.00 24.46
C PRO A 375 0.31 -5.12 25.49
N SER A 376 1.53 -5.58 25.67
CA SER A 376 1.95 -6.56 26.67
C SER A 376 1.63 -6.05 28.09
N GLY A 377 0.34 -6.00 28.45
CA GLY A 377 -0.20 -5.10 29.48
C GLY A 377 -1.71 -5.23 29.74
N ALA A 378 -2.42 -6.23 29.18
CA ALA A 378 -3.81 -6.53 29.59
C ALA A 378 -3.94 -7.12 31.01
N TYR A 379 -2.81 -7.28 31.73
CA TYR A 379 -2.76 -7.67 33.14
C TYR A 379 -1.93 -6.70 34.00
N SER A 380 -1.88 -5.39 33.72
CA SER A 380 -1.50 -4.42 34.77
C SER A 380 -1.75 -3.00 34.28
N GLY A 381 -2.63 -2.27 34.95
CA GLY A 381 -2.66 -0.82 34.83
C GLY A 381 -1.36 -0.26 35.40
N ASN A 382 -0.49 0.23 34.51
CA ASN A 382 0.42 1.38 34.71
C ASN A 382 1.34 1.51 33.49
N ALA A 383 1.26 2.63 32.78
CA ALA A 383 2.03 2.97 31.59
C ALA A 383 3.55 3.21 31.83
N GLU A 384 4.10 2.74 32.95
CA GLU A 384 5.51 2.94 33.35
C GLU A 384 6.40 1.72 33.04
N THR A 385 5.85 0.59 32.58
CA THR A 385 6.61 -0.67 32.41
C THR A 385 7.39 -0.79 31.10
N GLN A 386 7.25 0.14 30.14
CA GLN A 386 8.18 0.24 29.01
C GLN A 386 9.62 0.58 29.45
N ALA A 387 9.82 1.00 30.71
CA ALA A 387 11.13 1.33 31.25
C ALA A 387 12.00 0.12 31.66
N TYR A 388 11.56 -1.13 31.44
CA TYR A 388 12.29 -2.33 31.85
C TYR A 388 12.79 -3.24 30.71
N GLU A 389 12.58 -2.88 29.44
CA GLU A 389 13.09 -3.68 28.30
C GLU A 389 14.62 -3.76 28.27
N ASP A 390 15.29 -2.72 28.77
CA ASP A 390 16.76 -2.64 28.83
C ASP A 390 17.34 -3.17 30.15
N PHE A 391 16.53 -3.74 31.05
CA PHE A 391 16.99 -4.23 32.35
C PHE A 391 17.02 -5.76 32.42
N VAL A 392 18.14 -6.32 32.85
CA VAL A 392 18.32 -7.76 33.11
C VAL A 392 18.06 -8.02 34.59
N PHE A 393 17.21 -9.00 34.89
CA PHE A 393 17.00 -9.49 36.24
C PHE A 393 18.17 -10.39 36.66
N VAL A 394 18.79 -10.07 37.79
CA VAL A 394 19.95 -10.75 38.35
C VAL A 394 19.63 -11.16 39.79
N THR A 395 19.79 -12.45 40.12
CA THR A 395 19.63 -12.92 41.51
C THR A 395 20.81 -12.47 42.35
N LYS A 396 20.65 -12.46 43.68
CA LYS A 396 21.74 -12.11 44.58
C LYS A 396 23.00 -12.96 44.34
N ASP A 397 22.83 -14.27 44.12
CA ASP A 397 23.92 -15.19 43.83
C ASP A 397 24.67 -14.84 42.53
N GLN A 398 23.95 -14.42 41.49
CA GLN A 398 24.56 -13.98 40.22
C GLN A 398 25.26 -12.62 40.36
N LEU A 399 24.77 -11.74 41.24
CA LEU A 399 25.45 -10.48 41.56
C LEU A 399 26.77 -10.73 42.32
N GLU A 400 26.80 -11.77 43.14
CA GLU A 400 28.01 -12.26 43.83
C GLU A 400 29.03 -12.81 42.83
N GLU A 401 28.60 -13.63 41.86
CA GLU A 401 29.46 -14.13 40.77
C GLU A 401 30.08 -13.00 39.93
N LEU A 402 29.34 -11.90 39.75
CA LEU A 402 29.80 -10.72 39.00
C LEU A 402 30.66 -9.76 39.84
N ASN A 403 30.98 -10.10 41.10
CA ASN A 403 31.68 -9.22 42.05
C ASN A 403 31.03 -7.83 42.22
N ALA A 404 29.70 -7.76 42.06
CA ALA A 404 28.94 -6.51 41.95
C ALA A 404 28.14 -6.16 43.22
N LEU A 405 28.38 -6.83 44.35
CA LEU A 405 27.70 -6.57 45.64
C LEU A 405 27.78 -5.12 46.12
N GLN A 406 28.83 -4.39 45.74
CA GLN A 406 29.04 -2.98 46.13
C GLN A 406 28.03 -2.02 45.50
N LEU A 407 27.34 -2.45 44.44
CA LEU A 407 26.36 -1.63 43.74
C LEU A 407 24.97 -1.69 44.42
N ILE A 408 24.76 -2.59 45.39
CA ILE A 408 23.51 -2.68 46.17
C ILE A 408 23.30 -1.35 46.93
N GLY A 409 22.15 -0.70 46.68
CA GLY A 409 21.81 0.61 47.25
C GLY A 409 22.20 1.82 46.39
N THR A 410 22.87 1.61 45.26
CA THR A 410 23.08 2.66 44.24
C THR A 410 21.93 2.68 43.22
N ASN A 411 21.70 3.82 42.57
CA ASN A 411 20.63 3.97 41.56
C ASN A 411 20.82 3.08 40.30
N MET A 412 21.92 2.33 40.20
CA MET A 412 22.21 1.42 39.09
C MET A 412 21.53 0.05 39.24
N LEU A 413 21.20 -0.35 40.46
CA LEU A 413 20.45 -1.57 40.77
C LEU A 413 19.08 -1.19 41.33
N LYS A 414 18.03 -1.76 40.74
CA LYS A 414 16.68 -1.63 41.28
C LYS A 414 16.28 -2.92 41.99
N ASP A 415 16.01 -2.85 43.28
CA ASP A 415 15.58 -3.98 44.08
C ASP A 415 14.19 -4.48 43.61
N TYR A 416 14.05 -5.77 43.35
CA TYR A 416 12.76 -6.36 42.99
C TYR A 416 12.62 -7.78 43.54
N MET A 417 11.63 -7.96 44.44
CA MET A 417 11.28 -9.21 45.11
C MET A 417 12.47 -9.89 45.80
N HIS A 418 13.23 -10.72 45.08
CA HIS A 418 14.33 -11.54 45.57
C HIS A 418 15.62 -11.39 44.74
N GLY A 419 15.68 -10.37 43.89
CA GLY A 419 16.83 -10.06 43.07
C GLY A 419 16.87 -8.57 42.74
N TYR A 420 17.62 -8.25 41.70
CA TYR A 420 17.86 -6.88 41.30
C TYR A 420 17.79 -6.74 39.77
N PHE A 421 17.28 -5.62 39.30
CA PHE A 421 17.36 -5.23 37.90
C PHE A 421 18.61 -4.37 37.67
N ILE A 422 19.44 -4.77 36.69
CA ILE A 422 20.62 -4.04 36.22
C ILE A 422 20.41 -3.67 34.76
N ASP A 423 20.83 -2.47 34.34
CA ASP A 423 20.88 -2.11 32.92
C ASP A 423 21.73 -3.13 32.13
N ARG A 424 21.22 -3.59 30.99
CA ARG A 424 21.85 -4.58 30.11
C ARG A 424 23.29 -4.21 29.74
N ASN A 425 23.59 -2.93 29.54
CA ASN A 425 24.94 -2.49 29.20
C ASN A 425 25.90 -2.70 30.38
N VAL A 426 25.49 -2.28 31.58
CA VAL A 426 26.27 -2.44 32.81
C VAL A 426 26.45 -3.92 33.15
N TYR A 427 25.42 -4.74 32.95
CA TYR A 427 25.51 -6.18 33.13
C TYR A 427 26.54 -6.82 32.17
N HIS A 428 26.56 -6.40 30.90
CA HIS A 428 27.56 -6.88 29.94
C HIS A 428 28.98 -6.44 30.30
N ASP A 429 29.19 -5.18 30.69
CA ASP A 429 30.49 -4.68 31.12
C ASP A 429 31.01 -5.43 32.37
N LEU A 430 30.14 -5.65 33.36
CA LEU A 430 30.48 -6.44 34.55
C LEU A 430 30.79 -7.89 34.20
N LYS A 431 30.06 -8.49 33.26
CA LYS A 431 30.29 -9.85 32.80
C LYS A 431 31.59 -10.00 32.01
N ASP A 432 31.97 -8.98 31.24
CA ASP A 432 33.23 -8.97 30.48
C ASP A 432 34.44 -8.77 31.41
N VAL A 433 34.29 -7.96 32.46
CA VAL A 433 35.32 -7.78 33.51
C VAL A 433 35.45 -9.01 34.41
N ALA A 434 34.34 -9.64 34.79
CA ALA A 434 34.33 -10.85 35.61
C ALA A 434 34.94 -12.05 34.85
N ASN A 435 34.67 -12.17 33.55
CA ASN A 435 35.23 -13.22 32.70
C ASN A 435 36.60 -12.81 32.12
N ASN A 436 37.57 -12.54 33.00
CA ASN A 436 38.94 -12.34 32.57
C ASN A 436 39.53 -13.68 32.12
N PHE A 437 39.51 -13.91 30.80
CA PHE A 437 40.13 -15.05 30.08
C PHE A 437 39.45 -16.42 30.20
N ASP A 438 38.24 -16.54 29.64
CA ASP A 438 37.59 -17.84 29.49
C ASP A 438 38.05 -18.56 28.19
N TYR A 439 39.25 -19.14 28.25
CA TYR A 439 39.89 -19.87 27.14
C TYR A 439 38.99 -21.00 26.60
N GLU A 440 38.14 -21.57 27.46
CA GLU A 440 37.19 -22.62 27.08
C GLU A 440 36.03 -22.11 26.25
N ALA A 441 35.45 -20.95 26.58
CA ALA A 441 34.38 -20.34 25.81
C ALA A 441 34.87 -19.89 24.43
N TYR A 442 36.09 -19.33 24.37
CA TYR A 442 36.76 -18.97 23.11
C TYR A 442 37.04 -20.20 22.24
N ARG A 443 37.54 -21.29 22.84
CA ARG A 443 37.77 -22.57 22.16
C ARG A 443 36.48 -23.18 21.63
N LYS A 444 35.39 -23.17 22.42
CA LYS A 444 34.07 -23.65 21.99
C LYS A 444 33.51 -22.85 20.82
N LYS A 445 33.61 -21.51 20.84
CA LYS A 445 33.21 -20.65 19.71
C LYS A 445 34.01 -20.95 18.44
N LYS A 446 35.35 -21.07 18.52
CA LYS A 446 36.23 -21.46 17.40
C LYS A 446 35.92 -22.85 16.85
N ILE A 447 35.52 -23.80 17.69
CA ILE A 447 35.10 -25.14 17.28
C ILE A 447 33.74 -25.06 16.57
N GLN A 448 32.79 -24.28 17.10
CA GLN A 448 31.47 -24.06 16.50
C GLN A 448 31.60 -23.43 15.11
N GLU A 449 32.39 -22.37 14.95
CA GLU A 449 32.67 -21.73 13.65
C GLU A 449 33.29 -22.72 12.65
N LYS A 450 34.17 -23.62 13.10
CA LYS A 450 34.72 -24.69 12.25
C LYS A 450 33.67 -25.74 11.88
N ILE A 451 32.72 -26.04 12.77
CA ILE A 451 31.62 -26.97 12.50
C ILE A 451 30.65 -26.34 11.50
N ASP A 452 30.33 -25.05 11.66
CA ASP A 452 29.40 -24.33 10.79
C ASP A 452 30.01 -24.03 9.43
N ALA A 453 31.32 -23.75 9.35
CA ALA A 453 32.04 -23.70 8.07
C ALA A 453 32.03 -25.08 7.36
N LYS A 454 32.14 -26.18 8.12
CA LYS A 454 32.01 -27.55 7.57
C LYS A 454 30.56 -27.89 7.19
N ARG A 455 29.55 -27.34 7.88
CA ARG A 455 28.13 -27.49 7.54
C ARG A 455 27.76 -26.66 6.31
N ASN A 456 28.30 -25.45 6.17
CA ASN A 456 28.12 -24.60 4.98
C ASN A 456 28.79 -25.19 3.72
N MET A 457 29.76 -26.10 3.87
CA MET A 457 30.30 -26.89 2.75
C MET A 457 29.44 -28.12 2.38
N ARG A 458 28.36 -28.39 3.12
CA ARG A 458 27.41 -29.47 2.85
C ARG A 458 26.11 -28.93 2.24
N LEU A 459 26.23 -28.35 1.03
CA LEU A 459 25.37 -28.49 -0.15
C LEU A 459 25.65 -27.31 -1.12
N PRO A 460 26.02 -27.62 -2.37
CA PRO A 460 24.98 -27.69 -3.39
C PRO A 460 24.82 -29.13 -3.89
N LEU A 461 23.59 -29.46 -4.26
CA LEU A 461 23.18 -30.73 -4.86
C LEU A 461 24.10 -31.11 -6.02
N ARG A 462 25.03 -32.06 -5.76
CA ARG A 462 25.80 -32.72 -6.81
C ARG A 462 24.85 -33.63 -7.58
N LYS A 463 24.62 -33.33 -8.86
CA LYS A 463 24.14 -34.30 -9.84
C LYS A 463 24.98 -35.58 -9.70
N LYS A 464 24.33 -36.74 -9.53
CA LYS A 464 24.99 -38.06 -9.45
C LYS A 464 25.99 -38.18 -10.61
N LYS A 465 27.29 -38.29 -10.28
CA LYS A 465 28.27 -38.82 -11.23
C LYS A 465 27.91 -40.30 -11.42
N VAL A 466 27.50 -40.67 -12.62
CA VAL A 466 27.31 -42.06 -13.01
C VAL A 466 28.71 -42.68 -13.06
N GLU A 467 28.93 -43.72 -12.25
CA GLU A 467 30.14 -44.55 -12.38
C GLU A 467 30.01 -45.39 -13.67
N PRO A 468 31.08 -45.51 -14.46
CA PRO A 468 31.08 -46.29 -15.69
C PRO A 468 30.90 -47.79 -15.37
N VAL A 469 30.14 -48.50 -16.19
CA VAL A 469 29.93 -49.96 -16.05
C VAL A 469 30.72 -50.73 -17.12
N VAL A 470 31.18 -50.04 -18.17
CA VAL A 470 31.77 -50.64 -19.38
C VAL A 470 33.01 -49.86 -19.82
N ASN A 471 34.08 -50.56 -20.24
CA ASN A 471 35.36 -50.02 -20.74
C ASN A 471 36.14 -49.12 -19.75
N GLU A 472 36.38 -49.61 -18.54
CA GLU A 472 37.14 -48.90 -17.49
C GLU A 472 38.56 -48.49 -17.94
N GLU A 473 39.28 -49.39 -18.62
CA GLU A 473 40.64 -49.14 -19.09
C GLU A 473 40.75 -47.98 -20.09
N LEU A 474 39.79 -47.86 -21.02
CA LEU A 474 39.76 -46.76 -21.99
C LEU A 474 39.54 -45.42 -21.29
N GLN A 475 38.71 -45.40 -20.24
CA GLN A 475 38.43 -44.20 -19.49
C GLN A 475 39.65 -43.77 -18.65
N GLU A 476 40.40 -44.72 -18.11
CA GLU A 476 41.67 -44.45 -17.43
C GLU A 476 42.70 -43.87 -18.41
N GLU A 477 42.91 -44.47 -19.59
CA GLU A 477 43.80 -43.95 -20.62
C GLU A 477 43.40 -42.52 -21.06
N LEU A 478 42.10 -42.24 -21.21
CA LEU A 478 41.60 -40.90 -21.55
C LEU A 478 41.78 -39.88 -20.42
N ARG A 479 41.71 -40.31 -19.15
CA ARG A 479 41.98 -39.44 -17.99
C ARG A 479 43.46 -39.15 -17.85
N GLU A 480 44.32 -40.15 -17.97
CA GLU A 480 45.77 -39.97 -17.91
C GLU A 480 46.28 -39.06 -19.04
N THR A 481 45.74 -39.24 -20.25
CA THR A 481 46.07 -38.37 -21.39
C THR A 481 45.49 -36.96 -21.24
N ALA A 482 44.33 -36.78 -20.61
CA ALA A 482 43.79 -35.46 -20.30
C ALA A 482 44.60 -34.73 -19.21
N GLU A 483 45.09 -35.44 -18.18
CA GLU A 483 45.93 -34.87 -17.12
C GLU A 483 47.31 -34.45 -17.62
N ALA A 484 47.82 -35.10 -18.67
CA ALA A 484 49.07 -34.73 -19.33
C ALA A 484 49.05 -33.32 -19.97
N GLU A 485 47.88 -32.70 -20.18
CA GLU A 485 47.74 -31.31 -20.67
C GLU A 485 48.43 -30.29 -19.73
N ASN A 486 48.39 -30.56 -18.42
CA ASN A 486 48.85 -29.64 -17.38
C ASN A 486 50.35 -29.75 -17.07
N LYS A 487 51.08 -30.72 -17.63
CA LYS A 487 52.52 -30.89 -17.44
C LYS A 487 53.30 -29.87 -18.30
N LYS A 488 54.15 -29.05 -17.66
CA LYS A 488 55.02 -28.08 -18.36
C LYS A 488 56.14 -28.82 -19.11
N GLY A 489 56.12 -28.76 -20.45
CA GLY A 489 57.15 -29.36 -21.32
C GLY A 489 56.65 -30.26 -22.47
N ALA A 490 55.33 -30.44 -22.63
CA ALA A 490 54.77 -31.36 -23.64
C ALA A 490 54.86 -30.84 -25.09
N SER A 491 55.12 -31.77 -26.03
CA SER A 491 55.14 -31.51 -27.48
C SER A 491 53.75 -31.09 -28.01
N LYS A 492 53.70 -30.27 -29.07
CA LYS A 492 52.45 -29.76 -29.67
C LYS A 492 51.45 -30.89 -30.00
N LYS A 493 51.94 -32.05 -30.46
CA LYS A 493 51.13 -33.23 -30.79
C LYS A 493 50.54 -33.93 -29.56
N GLN A 494 51.20 -33.86 -28.40
CA GLN A 494 50.69 -34.42 -27.14
C GLN A 494 49.60 -33.52 -26.54
N ARG A 495 49.75 -32.20 -26.66
CA ARG A 495 48.73 -31.24 -26.20
C ARG A 495 47.42 -31.34 -26.98
N GLU A 496 47.48 -31.53 -28.30
CA GLU A 496 46.27 -31.73 -29.11
C GLU A 496 45.53 -33.01 -28.72
N LYS A 497 46.25 -34.11 -28.49
CA LYS A 497 45.66 -35.36 -28.00
C LYS A 497 45.02 -35.22 -26.62
N ALA A 498 45.68 -34.52 -25.69
CA ALA A 498 45.15 -34.27 -24.35
C ALA A 498 43.86 -33.43 -24.38
N ARG A 499 43.82 -32.40 -25.24
CA ARG A 499 42.62 -31.57 -25.44
C ARG A 499 41.47 -32.36 -26.05
N PHE A 500 41.75 -33.26 -26.98
CA PHE A 500 40.73 -34.14 -27.56
C PHE A 500 40.19 -35.13 -26.52
N ALA A 501 41.05 -35.76 -25.72
CA ALA A 501 40.66 -36.67 -24.65
C ALA A 501 39.76 -35.99 -23.60
N LYS A 502 40.10 -34.75 -23.23
CA LYS A 502 39.30 -33.92 -22.33
C LYS A 502 37.94 -33.53 -22.90
N ALA A 503 37.88 -33.22 -24.20
CA ALA A 503 36.62 -32.95 -24.89
C ALA A 503 35.74 -34.19 -24.97
N ALA A 504 36.31 -35.37 -25.23
CA ALA A 504 35.59 -36.64 -25.28
C ALA A 504 34.99 -37.04 -23.91
N LEU A 505 35.69 -36.73 -22.80
CA LEU A 505 35.19 -36.97 -21.44
C LEU A 505 34.06 -36.00 -21.00
N GLN A 506 33.93 -34.85 -21.66
CA GLN A 506 32.95 -33.81 -21.30
C GLN A 506 31.71 -33.80 -22.22
N ASP A 507 31.83 -34.27 -23.46
CA ASP A 507 30.72 -34.30 -24.41
C ASP A 507 29.71 -35.40 -24.05
N GLU A 508 28.48 -34.99 -23.77
CA GLU A 508 27.38 -35.87 -23.35
C GLU A 508 27.06 -36.97 -24.37
N ARG A 509 27.39 -36.77 -25.66
CA ARG A 509 27.17 -37.78 -26.71
C ARG A 509 28.02 -39.03 -26.54
N PHE A 510 29.20 -38.93 -25.93
CA PHE A 510 30.09 -40.07 -25.70
C PHE A 510 29.89 -40.73 -24.34
N ALA A 511 28.98 -40.22 -23.51
CA ALA A 511 28.65 -40.83 -22.22
C ALA A 511 28.15 -42.27 -22.36
N ARG A 512 27.45 -42.58 -23.47
CA ARG A 512 26.92 -43.92 -23.75
C ARG A 512 27.99 -44.99 -23.93
N ILE A 513 29.20 -44.62 -24.35
CA ILE A 513 30.34 -45.56 -24.52
C ILE A 513 30.76 -46.18 -23.19
N PHE A 514 30.50 -45.49 -22.07
CA PHE A 514 30.90 -45.91 -20.73
C PHE A 514 29.74 -46.51 -19.91
N THR A 515 28.52 -46.52 -20.47
CA THR A 515 27.31 -46.98 -19.76
C THR A 515 26.59 -48.15 -20.43
N ASP A 516 26.75 -48.33 -21.75
CA ASP A 516 25.96 -49.28 -22.56
C ASP A 516 26.87 -50.46 -22.98
N GLU A 517 26.51 -51.69 -22.58
CA GLU A 517 27.30 -52.93 -22.77
C GLU A 517 27.55 -53.26 -24.24
N ASN A 518 26.68 -52.79 -25.15
CA ASN A 518 26.84 -52.98 -26.59
C ASN A 518 28.08 -52.28 -27.17
N PHE A 519 28.71 -51.37 -26.43
CA PHE A 519 29.94 -50.68 -26.83
C PHE A 519 31.20 -51.25 -26.15
N ALA A 520 31.12 -52.44 -25.53
CA ALA A 520 32.29 -53.13 -24.98
C ALA A 520 33.37 -53.35 -26.06
N ILE A 521 34.59 -52.92 -25.78
CA ILE A 521 35.71 -53.04 -26.72
C ILE A 521 36.43 -54.36 -26.47
N GLU A 522 36.32 -55.31 -27.40
CA GLU A 522 37.14 -56.52 -27.41
C GLU A 522 38.51 -56.20 -28.04
N ARG A 523 39.60 -56.40 -27.28
CA ARG A 523 40.97 -56.31 -27.83
C ARG A 523 41.32 -57.64 -28.51
N VAL A 524 41.39 -57.64 -29.83
CA VAL A 524 41.92 -58.78 -30.59
C VAL A 524 43.43 -58.61 -30.75
N ASP A 525 44.19 -59.59 -30.27
CA ASP A 525 45.65 -59.60 -30.42
C ASP A 525 46.05 -59.67 -31.90
N ALA A 526 46.91 -58.74 -32.33
CA ALA A 526 47.35 -58.63 -33.73
C ALA A 526 48.08 -59.89 -34.27
N SER A 527 48.49 -60.80 -33.39
CA SER A 527 49.07 -62.10 -33.74
C SER A 527 48.05 -63.08 -34.33
N GLU A 528 46.76 -62.97 -33.97
CA GLU A 528 45.68 -63.83 -34.49
C GLU A 528 45.22 -63.37 -35.88
N ILE A 529 45.21 -62.06 -36.13
CA ILE A 529 44.83 -61.46 -37.42
C ILE A 529 45.84 -61.82 -38.54
N ASN A 530 47.11 -62.02 -38.20
CA ASN A 530 48.12 -62.46 -39.17
C ASN A 530 48.05 -63.96 -39.48
N LYS A 531 47.42 -64.79 -38.63
CA LYS A 531 47.15 -66.21 -38.94
C LYS A 531 45.99 -66.36 -39.92
N SER A 532 44.95 -65.52 -39.83
CA SER A 532 43.82 -65.55 -40.75
C SER A 532 44.15 -65.00 -42.14
N ARG A 533 45.08 -64.05 -42.25
CA ARG A 533 45.56 -63.55 -43.55
C ARG A 533 46.39 -64.55 -44.37
N LYS A 534 47.05 -65.54 -43.74
CA LYS A 534 47.81 -66.58 -44.46
C LYS A 534 46.93 -67.58 -45.22
N HIS A 535 45.63 -67.59 -45.01
CA HIS A 535 44.68 -68.48 -45.71
C HIS A 535 43.96 -67.82 -46.90
N LEU A 536 44.32 -66.58 -47.26
CA LEU A 536 43.70 -65.83 -48.37
C LEU A 536 44.63 -65.61 -49.57
N ASP A 537 45.88 -66.06 -49.50
CA ASP A 537 46.88 -65.98 -50.60
C ASP A 537 47.23 -67.35 -51.20
N ASN A 538 46.30 -68.32 -51.19
CA ASN A 538 46.40 -69.57 -51.97
C ASN A 538 45.15 -69.76 -52.85
#